data_AF-A0AAN0J7Q9-F1
#
_entry.id   AF-A0AAN0J7Q9-F1
#
_cell.length_a   1.000
_cell.length_b   1.000
_cell.length_c   1.000
_cell.angle_alpha   90.00
_cell.angle_beta   90.00
_cell.angle_gamma   90.00
#
_symmetry.space_group_name_H-M   'P 1'
#
loop_
_entity.id
_entity.type
_entity.pdbx_description
1 polymer ?
#
loop_
_entity_poly.entity_id
_entity_poly.type
_entity_poly.pdbx_seq_one_letter_code
_entity_poly.pdbx_strand_id
1 'polypeptide(L)'
;MDTYCSLNDSIIGIIKNADVNPEVEKLIQFLENSMLFIPIGYFKNCHLPKGAQELKEEITATEDGLSEDDIIVDIADSGYERAIKESMYYISSDGTVKQWTTEWQNPPPDAFPAPWRVFYTKHNKELVAKMKRGLRKVIEERSGFVDTYDNETDIDFIPPEEDPAAPPQ
;
A
#
# COMPACT_ATOMS: atom_id res chain seq x y z
N MET A 1 2.73 -11.75 29.68
CA MET A 1 2.93 -12.75 28.62
C MET A 1 1.63 -13.46 28.34
N ASP A 2 0.93 -13.95 29.36
CA ASP A 2 -0.32 -14.70 29.24
C ASP A 2 -1.39 -14.03 28.34
N THR A 3 -1.61 -12.72 28.48
CA THR A 3 -2.53 -11.96 27.62
C THR A 3 -2.10 -11.89 26.15
N TYR A 4 -0.79 -11.84 25.89
CA TYR A 4 -0.26 -11.82 24.53
C TYR A 4 -0.35 -13.22 23.90
N CYS A 5 -0.15 -14.28 24.69
CA CYS A 5 -0.31 -15.66 24.22
C CYS A 5 -1.76 -15.99 23.83
N SER A 6 -2.75 -15.29 24.40
CA SER A 6 -4.15 -15.39 23.99
C SER A 6 -4.52 -14.54 22.77
N LEU A 7 -3.65 -13.62 22.33
CA LEU A 7 -3.89 -12.78 21.17
C LEU A 7 -3.44 -13.52 19.90
N ASN A 8 -4.41 -13.88 19.08
CA ASN A 8 -4.19 -14.48 17.77
C ASN A 8 -5.35 -14.06 16.83
N ASP A 9 -5.34 -14.55 15.60
CA ASP A 9 -6.29 -14.17 14.55
C ASP A 9 -7.77 -14.46 14.92
N SER A 10 -8.04 -15.29 15.93
CA SER A 10 -9.38 -15.47 16.50
C SER A 10 -9.98 -14.18 17.05
N ILE A 11 -9.16 -13.14 17.28
CA ILE A 11 -9.61 -11.82 17.71
C ILE A 11 -10.64 -11.21 16.74
N ILE A 12 -10.54 -11.49 15.44
CA ILE A 12 -11.53 -11.03 14.45
C ILE A 12 -12.92 -11.59 14.79
N GLY A 13 -13.00 -12.87 15.17
CA GLY A 13 -14.25 -13.50 15.60
C GLY A 13 -14.80 -12.92 16.91
N ILE A 14 -13.92 -12.51 17.82
CA ILE A 14 -14.32 -11.84 19.07
C ILE A 14 -14.90 -10.46 18.76
N ILE A 15 -14.24 -9.69 17.89
CA ILE A 15 -14.71 -8.36 17.48
C ILE A 15 -16.07 -8.50 16.79
N LYS A 16 -16.25 -9.44 15.86
CA LYS A 16 -17.54 -9.67 15.17
C LYS A 16 -18.72 -9.95 16.10
N ASN A 17 -18.47 -10.61 17.23
CA ASN A 17 -19.52 -11.01 18.17
C ASN A 17 -19.66 -10.04 19.36
N ALA A 18 -18.81 -9.01 19.44
CA ALA A 18 -18.92 -7.98 20.46
C ALA A 18 -19.98 -6.95 20.05
N ASP A 19 -20.55 -6.25 21.03
CA ASP A 19 -21.35 -5.05 20.79
C ASP A 19 -20.39 -3.92 20.44
N VAL A 20 -19.91 -3.92 19.19
CA VAL A 20 -18.78 -3.08 18.74
C VAL A 20 -19.25 -1.67 18.39
N ASN A 21 -18.30 -0.74 18.44
CA ASN A 21 -18.48 0.59 17.88
C ASN A 21 -18.96 0.49 16.41
N PRO A 22 -20.00 1.26 15.99
CA PRO A 22 -20.53 1.24 14.63
C PRO A 22 -19.49 1.40 13.52
N GLU A 23 -18.40 2.14 13.77
CA GLU A 23 -17.32 2.30 12.80
C GLU A 23 -16.50 1.02 12.60
N VAL A 24 -16.33 0.22 13.65
CA VAL A 24 -15.65 -1.08 13.56
C VAL A 24 -16.53 -2.09 12.84
N GLU A 25 -17.84 -2.05 13.09
CA GLU A 25 -18.83 -2.88 12.40
C GLU A 25 -18.81 -2.63 10.88
N LYS A 26 -18.78 -1.36 10.45
CA LYS A 26 -18.63 -0.99 9.03
C LYS A 26 -17.37 -1.57 8.39
N LEU A 27 -16.23 -1.49 9.08
CA LEU A 27 -14.96 -2.05 8.56
C LEU A 27 -15.02 -3.57 8.41
N ILE A 28 -15.69 -4.26 9.34
CA ILE A 28 -15.92 -5.71 9.24
C ILE A 28 -16.83 -6.03 8.05
N GLN A 29 -17.92 -5.30 7.88
CA GLN A 29 -18.83 -5.48 6.75
C GLN A 29 -18.12 -5.25 5.41
N PHE A 30 -17.26 -4.23 5.31
CA PHE A 30 -16.43 -4.02 4.13
C PHE A 30 -15.50 -5.20 3.86
N LEU A 31 -14.87 -5.76 4.89
CA LEU A 31 -14.03 -6.95 4.74
C LEU A 31 -14.84 -8.16 4.26
N GLU A 32 -16.03 -8.40 4.82
CA GLU A 32 -16.91 -9.52 4.45
C GLU A 32 -17.46 -9.39 3.04
N ASN A 33 -17.78 -8.17 2.62
CA ASN A 33 -18.29 -7.87 1.29
C ASN A 33 -17.16 -7.69 0.26
N SER A 34 -15.89 -7.90 0.64
CA SER A 34 -14.72 -7.67 -0.22
C SER A 34 -14.67 -6.25 -0.80
N MET A 35 -15.23 -5.27 -0.08
CA MET A 35 -15.15 -3.85 -0.40
C MET A 35 -13.79 -3.30 0.06
N LEU A 36 -12.76 -3.68 -0.68
CA LEU A 36 -11.39 -3.26 -0.42
C LEU A 36 -11.14 -1.83 -0.92
N PHE A 37 -10.08 -1.21 -0.41
CA PHE A 37 -9.60 0.08 -0.91
C PHE A 37 -9.22 -0.03 -2.38
N ILE A 38 -9.53 1.02 -3.15
CA ILE A 38 -9.30 1.05 -4.59
C ILE A 38 -7.80 1.22 -4.85
N PRO A 39 -7.14 0.28 -5.55
CA PRO A 39 -5.75 0.47 -5.95
C PRO A 39 -5.69 1.57 -7.02
N ILE A 40 -4.88 2.60 -6.77
CA ILE A 40 -4.72 3.73 -7.70
C ILE A 40 -3.55 3.46 -8.65
N GLY A 41 -2.46 2.93 -8.10
CA GLY A 41 -1.23 2.72 -8.83
C GLY A 41 -0.04 2.51 -7.91
N TYR A 42 1.14 2.58 -8.49
CA TYR A 42 2.39 2.59 -7.77
C TYR A 42 3.39 3.56 -8.41
N PHE A 43 4.41 3.95 -7.64
CA PHE A 43 5.49 4.77 -8.15
C PHE A 43 6.86 4.34 -7.63
N LYS A 44 7.90 4.71 -8.37
CA LYS A 44 9.32 4.48 -8.07
C LYS A 44 10.13 5.74 -8.36
N ASN A 45 11.35 5.82 -7.82
CA ASN A 45 12.32 6.87 -8.14
C ASN A 45 11.83 8.32 -7.88
N CYS A 46 10.95 8.51 -6.90
CA CYS A 46 10.48 9.84 -6.51
C CYS A 46 11.08 10.24 -5.16
N HIS A 47 11.73 11.41 -5.11
CA HIS A 47 12.27 11.94 -3.87
C HIS A 47 11.20 12.72 -3.11
N LEU A 48 10.84 12.25 -1.91
CA LEU A 48 9.85 12.85 -1.03
C LEU A 48 10.49 13.06 0.36
N PRO A 49 11.10 14.23 0.64
CA PRO A 49 11.75 14.52 1.91
C PRO A 49 10.90 14.25 3.16
N LYS A 50 9.58 14.50 3.12
CA LYS A 50 8.65 14.18 4.23
C LYS A 50 7.88 12.87 4.01
N GLY A 51 8.28 12.08 3.03
CA GLY A 51 7.74 10.76 2.74
C GLY A 51 6.28 10.77 2.29
N ALA A 52 5.52 9.78 2.76
CA ALA A 52 4.13 9.55 2.34
C ALA A 52 3.21 10.76 2.58
N GLN A 53 3.46 11.53 3.64
CA GLN A 53 2.61 12.67 3.99
C GLN A 53 2.72 13.80 2.96
N GLU A 54 3.94 14.12 2.50
CA GLU A 54 4.15 15.12 1.43
C GLU A 54 3.45 14.70 0.13
N LEU A 55 3.47 13.41 -0.20
CA LEU A 55 2.74 12.91 -1.37
C LEU A 55 1.23 13.17 -1.26
N LYS A 56 0.63 12.91 -0.10
CA LYS A 56 -0.80 13.12 0.13
C LYS A 56 -1.17 14.60 -0.02
N GLU A 57 -0.40 15.48 0.65
CA GLU A 57 -0.57 16.94 0.60
C GLU A 57 -0.50 17.47 -0.85
N GLU A 58 0.46 16.97 -1.65
CA GLU A 58 0.64 17.44 -3.02
C GLU A 58 -0.44 16.94 -3.98
N ILE A 59 -0.94 15.73 -3.78
CA ILE A 59 -2.05 15.20 -4.57
C ILE A 59 -3.34 15.97 -4.28
N THR A 60 -3.65 16.24 -3.01
CA THR A 60 -4.85 17.01 -2.63
C THR A 60 -4.76 18.48 -3.04
N ALA A 61 -3.56 19.05 -3.11
CA ALA A 61 -3.33 20.38 -3.67
C ALA A 61 -3.50 20.45 -5.20
N THR A 62 -3.47 19.29 -5.89
CA THR A 62 -3.53 19.22 -7.35
C THR A 62 -4.96 19.11 -7.89
N GLU A 63 -5.86 18.43 -7.18
CA GLU A 63 -7.24 18.16 -7.61
C GLU A 63 -8.24 18.45 -6.48
N ASP A 64 -9.26 19.26 -6.77
CA ASP A 64 -10.28 19.63 -5.78
C ASP A 64 -11.16 18.44 -5.36
N GLY A 65 -11.50 18.42 -4.07
CA GLY A 65 -12.41 17.43 -3.48
C GLY A 65 -11.74 16.14 -3.00
N LEU A 66 -10.41 16.04 -3.07
CA LEU A 66 -9.65 14.98 -2.44
C LEU A 66 -9.31 15.35 -0.98
N SER A 67 -9.26 14.34 -0.11
CA SER A 67 -8.81 14.46 1.28
C SER A 67 -7.60 13.56 1.49
N GLU A 68 -6.65 14.02 2.31
CA GLU A 68 -5.44 13.26 2.65
C GLU A 68 -5.77 11.98 3.44
N ASP A 69 -6.81 12.06 4.27
CA ASP A 69 -7.30 10.95 5.10
C ASP A 69 -7.83 9.79 4.24
N ASP A 70 -8.23 10.07 3.00
CA ASP A 70 -8.75 9.09 2.07
C ASP A 70 -7.65 8.42 1.22
N ILE A 71 -6.40 8.87 1.36
CA ILE A 71 -5.25 8.36 0.61
C ILE A 71 -4.42 7.45 1.51
N ILE A 72 -4.17 6.23 1.06
CA ILE A 72 -3.28 5.28 1.72
C ILE A 72 -2.04 5.12 0.86
N VAL A 73 -0.87 5.31 1.48
CA VAL A 73 0.43 5.12 0.84
C VAL A 73 1.12 3.97 1.57
N ASP A 74 1.30 2.88 0.86
CA ASP A 74 1.91 1.65 1.35
C ASP A 74 3.33 1.56 0.81
N ILE A 75 4.29 1.76 1.71
CA ILE A 75 5.72 1.73 1.46
C ILE A 75 6.15 0.26 1.52
N ALA A 76 6.33 -0.35 0.35
CA ALA A 76 6.81 -1.74 0.30
C ALA A 76 8.32 -1.78 0.55
N ASP A 77 8.75 -2.78 1.32
CA ASP A 77 10.16 -3.19 1.38
C ASP A 77 10.45 -4.10 0.18
N SER A 78 11.60 -3.89 -0.46
CA SER A 78 12.18 -4.79 -1.48
C SER A 78 12.62 -6.13 -0.89
N GLY A 79 12.86 -6.20 0.42
CA GLY A 79 13.47 -7.34 1.10
C GLY A 79 15.00 -7.39 0.96
N TYR A 80 15.59 -6.46 0.22
CA TYR A 80 17.03 -6.36 0.01
C TYR A 80 17.64 -5.13 0.70
N GLU A 81 16.90 -4.40 1.54
CA GLU A 81 17.31 -3.12 2.16
C GLU A 81 18.67 -3.23 2.87
N ARG A 82 18.97 -4.45 3.35
CA ARG A 82 20.19 -4.79 4.06
C ARG A 82 21.20 -5.57 3.23
N ALA A 83 20.90 -5.95 1.99
CA ALA A 83 21.78 -6.74 1.14
C ALA A 83 23.17 -6.09 0.98
N ILE A 84 23.23 -4.76 0.89
CA ILE A 84 24.49 -3.99 0.81
C ILE A 84 25.31 -3.97 2.12
N LYS A 85 24.72 -4.36 3.25
CA LYS A 85 25.34 -4.39 4.59
C LYS A 85 25.60 -5.80 5.10
N GLU A 86 25.06 -6.81 4.43
CA GLU A 86 25.19 -8.21 4.82
C GLU A 86 26.35 -8.86 4.07
N SER A 87 26.98 -9.82 4.75
CA SER A 87 28.07 -10.62 4.20
C SER A 87 27.89 -12.07 4.62
N MET A 88 28.25 -12.99 3.73
CA MET A 88 28.11 -14.41 3.98
C MET A 88 29.46 -15.12 3.82
N TYR A 89 29.77 -16.01 4.75
CA TYR A 89 30.96 -16.85 4.69
C TYR A 89 30.67 -18.16 3.97
N TYR A 90 31.63 -18.67 3.21
CA TYR A 90 31.56 -19.95 2.52
C TYR A 90 32.91 -20.67 2.57
N ILE A 91 32.90 -21.98 2.38
CA ILE A 91 34.11 -22.79 2.27
C ILE A 91 34.34 -23.05 0.77
N SER A 92 35.49 -22.62 0.23
CA SER A 92 35.84 -22.92 -1.16
C SER A 92 36.34 -24.34 -1.34
N SER A 93 36.46 -24.77 -2.60
CA SER A 93 36.91 -26.11 -2.97
C SER A 93 38.32 -26.48 -2.47
N ASP A 94 39.15 -25.48 -2.19
CA ASP A 94 40.47 -25.62 -1.55
C ASP A 94 40.42 -25.75 -0.01
N GLY A 95 39.22 -25.77 0.58
CA GLY A 95 38.98 -25.87 2.02
C GLY A 95 39.14 -24.57 2.79
N THR A 96 39.43 -23.44 2.12
CA THR A 96 39.56 -22.14 2.78
C THR A 96 38.21 -21.48 3.01
N VAL A 97 38.08 -20.75 4.12
CA VAL A 97 36.90 -19.91 4.39
C VAL A 97 37.08 -18.59 3.66
N LYS A 98 36.11 -18.25 2.82
CA LYS A 98 36.02 -16.99 2.06
C LYS A 98 34.72 -16.27 2.41
N GLN A 99 34.64 -15.00 2.04
CA GLN A 99 33.50 -14.14 2.32
C GLN A 99 32.97 -13.58 1.00
N TRP A 100 31.66 -13.63 0.78
CA TRP A 100 31.03 -12.93 -0.34
C TRP A 100 30.80 -11.50 0.10
N THR A 101 31.43 -10.57 -0.60
CA THR A 101 31.33 -9.13 -0.34
C THR A 101 30.56 -8.38 -1.42
N THR A 102 30.19 -9.03 -2.53
CA THR A 102 29.64 -8.33 -3.71
C THR A 102 28.60 -9.18 -4.47
N GLU A 103 28.81 -10.49 -4.57
CA GLU A 103 27.95 -11.39 -5.37
C GLU A 103 26.56 -11.62 -4.73
N TRP A 104 26.41 -11.57 -3.40
CA TRP A 104 25.11 -11.57 -2.70
C TRP A 104 24.42 -10.21 -2.71
N GLN A 105 25.17 -9.15 -3.03
CA GLN A 105 24.70 -7.77 -2.90
C GLN A 105 24.05 -7.25 -4.17
N ASN A 106 23.93 -8.06 -5.22
CA ASN A 106 23.32 -7.67 -6.49
C ASN A 106 21.85 -8.08 -6.51
N PRO A 107 20.94 -7.23 -5.99
CA PRO A 107 19.51 -7.46 -6.14
C PRO A 107 19.16 -7.44 -7.64
N PRO A 108 18.03 -8.07 -8.03
CA PRO A 108 17.51 -7.92 -9.38
C PRO A 108 17.40 -6.44 -9.76
N PRO A 109 17.64 -6.04 -11.03
CA PRO A 109 17.63 -4.64 -11.44
C PRO A 109 16.37 -3.86 -11.04
N ASP A 110 15.22 -4.55 -10.96
CA ASP A 110 13.91 -3.94 -10.65
C ASP A 110 13.55 -3.98 -9.16
N ALA A 111 14.39 -4.58 -8.33
CA ALA A 111 14.16 -4.70 -6.89
C ALA A 111 14.38 -3.37 -6.15
N PHE A 112 15.13 -2.43 -6.75
CA PHE A 112 15.35 -1.11 -6.17
C PHE A 112 15.08 0.05 -7.13
N PRO A 113 14.46 1.14 -6.63
CA PRO A 113 13.75 1.22 -5.35
C PRO A 113 12.47 0.37 -5.36
N ALA A 114 12.09 -0.13 -4.19
CA ALA A 114 10.80 -0.78 -4.01
C ALA A 114 9.67 0.21 -4.35
N PRO A 115 8.61 -0.24 -5.04
CA PRO A 115 7.51 0.62 -5.40
C PRO A 115 6.69 1.02 -4.17
N TRP A 116 6.30 2.28 -4.10
CA TRP A 116 5.28 2.72 -3.15
C TRP A 116 3.92 2.56 -3.83
N ARG A 117 3.00 1.88 -3.14
CA ARG A 117 1.65 1.60 -3.63
C ARG A 117 0.70 2.64 -3.07
N VAL A 118 -0.24 3.09 -3.90
CA VAL A 118 -1.23 4.10 -3.52
C VAL A 118 -2.61 3.51 -3.65
N PHE A 119 -3.40 3.66 -2.59
CA PHE A 119 -4.80 3.25 -2.54
C PHE A 119 -5.67 4.43 -2.15
N TYR A 120 -6.95 4.34 -2.52
CA TYR A 120 -7.95 5.35 -2.19
C TYR A 120 -9.15 4.69 -1.50
N THR A 121 -9.64 5.33 -0.43
CA THR A 121 -10.68 4.76 0.42
C THR A 121 -12.10 4.96 -0.12
N LYS A 122 -12.30 5.91 -1.05
CA LYS A 122 -13.62 6.24 -1.59
C LYS A 122 -13.92 5.51 -2.88
N HIS A 123 -15.08 4.87 -2.90
CA HIS A 123 -15.69 4.15 -4.02
C HIS A 123 -16.44 5.11 -4.96
N ASN A 124 -15.77 6.17 -5.42
CA ASN A 124 -16.36 7.18 -6.32
C ASN A 124 -15.53 7.33 -7.61
N LYS A 125 -16.15 7.05 -8.76
CA LYS A 125 -15.46 7.04 -10.07
C LYS A 125 -14.78 8.37 -10.41
N GLU A 126 -15.42 9.49 -10.10
CA GLU A 126 -14.87 10.82 -10.39
C GLU A 126 -13.66 11.14 -9.50
N LEU A 127 -13.78 10.85 -8.19
CA LEU A 127 -12.69 11.06 -7.24
C LEU A 127 -11.51 10.12 -7.51
N VAL A 128 -11.75 8.86 -7.90
CA VAL A 128 -10.70 7.93 -8.32
C VAL A 128 -9.98 8.45 -9.56
N ALA A 129 -10.70 8.97 -10.55
CA ALA A 129 -10.08 9.56 -11.74
C ALA A 129 -9.24 10.81 -11.40
N LYS A 130 -9.72 11.66 -10.48
CA LYS A 130 -8.96 12.79 -9.93
C LYS A 130 -7.70 12.31 -9.22
N MET A 131 -7.82 11.31 -8.35
CA MET A 131 -6.71 10.71 -7.61
C MET A 131 -5.63 10.15 -8.55
N LYS A 132 -6.00 9.42 -9.61
CA LYS A 132 -5.06 8.91 -10.63
C LYS A 132 -4.32 10.05 -11.34
N ARG A 133 -5.01 11.13 -11.72
CA ARG A 133 -4.38 12.31 -12.36
C ARG A 133 -3.44 13.05 -11.41
N GLY A 134 -3.89 13.30 -10.18
CA GLY A 134 -3.10 13.96 -9.14
C GLY A 134 -1.81 13.18 -8.86
N LEU A 135 -1.91 11.85 -8.69
CA LEU A 135 -0.74 10.98 -8.51
C LEU A 135 0.23 11.09 -9.68
N ARG A 136 -0.24 10.96 -10.93
CA ARG A 136 0.65 11.06 -12.10
C ARG A 136 1.38 12.39 -12.15
N LYS A 137 0.65 13.49 -11.99
CA LYS A 137 1.21 14.84 -12.05
C LYS A 137 2.32 15.03 -11.02
N VAL A 138 2.07 14.71 -9.75
CA VAL A 138 3.04 14.88 -8.66
C VAL A 138 4.31 14.07 -8.91
N ILE A 139 4.18 12.82 -9.37
CA ILE A 139 5.34 11.96 -9.61
C ILE A 139 6.11 12.38 -10.87
N GLU A 140 5.41 12.70 -11.96
CA GLU A 140 6.03 13.13 -13.22
C GLU A 140 6.77 14.46 -13.07
N GLU A 141 6.22 15.43 -12.33
CA GLU A 141 6.90 16.70 -12.01
C GLU A 141 8.22 16.50 -11.25
N ARG A 142 8.33 15.40 -10.50
CA ARG A 142 9.53 14.99 -9.76
C ARG A 142 10.42 14.03 -10.54
N SER A 143 10.16 13.83 -11.84
CA SER A 143 10.88 12.88 -12.71
C SER A 143 10.87 11.44 -12.19
N GLY A 144 9.87 11.09 -11.37
CA GLY A 144 9.67 9.72 -10.91
C GLY A 144 8.98 8.85 -11.96
N PHE A 145 9.00 7.54 -11.74
CA PHE A 145 8.21 6.60 -12.51
C PHE A 145 6.87 6.39 -11.81
N VAL A 146 5.77 6.46 -12.54
CA VAL A 146 4.42 6.17 -12.04
C VAL A 146 3.70 5.26 -13.02
N ASP A 147 3.02 4.26 -12.48
CA ASP A 147 2.06 3.46 -13.22
C ASP A 147 0.75 3.42 -12.45
N THR A 148 -0.33 3.75 -13.14
CA THR A 148 -1.67 3.76 -12.57
C THR A 148 -2.45 2.64 -13.22
N TYR A 149 -3.11 1.82 -12.41
CA TYR A 149 -3.92 0.72 -12.93
C TYR A 149 -5.02 1.24 -13.86
N ASP A 150 -5.37 0.45 -14.87
CA ASP A 150 -6.35 0.83 -15.89
C ASP A 150 -7.73 1.08 -15.27
N ASN A 151 -8.50 1.97 -15.90
CA ASN A 151 -9.85 2.30 -15.41
C ASN A 151 -10.82 1.13 -15.55
N GLU A 152 -10.61 0.25 -16.53
CA GLU A 152 -11.51 -0.86 -16.88
C GLU A 152 -11.45 -2.03 -15.88
N THR A 153 -10.44 -2.09 -15.00
CA THR A 153 -10.26 -3.19 -14.04
C THR A 153 -10.60 -2.83 -12.60
N ASP A 154 -10.61 -1.55 -12.22
CA ASP A 154 -10.81 -1.14 -10.82
C ASP A 154 -12.07 -0.30 -10.60
N ILE A 155 -12.52 0.46 -11.61
CA ILE A 155 -13.63 1.42 -11.48
C ILE A 155 -14.99 0.75 -11.72
N ASP A 156 -15.03 -0.30 -12.55
CA ASP A 156 -16.26 -1.03 -12.86
C ASP A 156 -16.63 -2.10 -11.82
N PHE A 157 -15.71 -2.40 -10.89
CA PHE A 157 -15.97 -3.22 -9.71
C PHE A 157 -16.28 -2.40 -8.46
N ILE A 158 -16.29 -1.06 -8.57
CA ILE A 158 -16.76 -0.19 -7.50
C ILE A 158 -18.27 -0.44 -7.35
N PRO A 159 -18.72 -1.06 -6.24
CA PRO A 159 -20.14 -1.21 -5.99
C PRO A 159 -20.77 0.19 -5.96
N PRO A 160 -22.01 0.39 -6.45
CA PRO A 160 -22.71 1.64 -6.20
C PRO A 160 -22.67 1.95 -4.69
N GLU A 161 -22.53 3.22 -4.31
CA GLU A 161 -22.59 3.66 -2.91
C GLU A 161 -23.98 3.36 -2.33
N GLU A 162 -24.23 2.10 -2.02
CA GLU A 162 -25.26 1.67 -1.08
C GLU A 162 -24.56 1.53 0.26
N ASP A 163 -25.06 2.26 1.26
CA ASP A 163 -24.66 2.05 2.64
C ASP A 163 -24.91 0.57 2.97
N PRO A 164 -23.89 -0.24 3.30
CA PRO A 164 -24.10 -1.64 3.66
C PRO A 164 -24.96 -1.80 4.92
N ALA A 165 -25.20 -0.71 5.67
CA ALA A 165 -26.14 -0.66 6.78
C ALA A 165 -27.56 -0.19 6.38
N ALA A 166 -27.82 0.12 5.10
CA ALA A 166 -29.16 0.46 4.64
C ALA A 166 -30.07 -0.78 4.67
N PRO A 167 -31.27 -0.71 5.29
CA PRO A 167 -32.21 -1.82 5.25
C PRO A 167 -32.65 -2.10 3.80
N PRO A 168 -32.86 -3.38 3.43
CA PRO A 168 -33.33 -3.73 2.09
C PRO A 168 -34.69 -3.09 1.81
N GLN A 169 -34.83 -2.48 0.63
CA GLN A 169 -36.10 -1.94 0.12
C GLN A 169 -37.05 -3.04 -0.34
#